data_AF-A0A374VZK7-F1
#
_entry.id   AF-A0A374VZK7-F1
#
_cell.length_a   1.000
_cell.length_b   1.000
_cell.length_c   1.000
_cell.angle_alpha   90.00
_cell.angle_beta   90.00
_cell.angle_gamma   90.00
#
_symmetry.space_group_name_H-M   'P 1'
#
loop_
_entity.id
_entity.type
_entity.pdbx_description
1 polymer ?
#
loop_
_entity_poly.entity_id
_entity_poly.type
_entity_poly.pdbx_seq_one_letter_code
_entity_poly.pdbx_strand_id
1 'polypeptide(L)'
;MCHYGSNKYSPPKRGHMSALHVQNEIGKLKKVLLHCPGPETRNYPDGQFNRVFTLRPSSSSFDLDKALREHHAYSAMLEHEGVEILYLENLLTEALDATEQARRSFIDSYISECGARGIELESAIREYLERIEGSRALAQAAVNGIRYSQVFNTDKEVFSLTKLTADAYSPDDLLVSPLNTMWFTRDPASVIGEGVTLNHMYWPERNREVIAYKTIFTYHPDFRETPQFFKHESTYHIEGGDLHNLNSENIAVGISQRTEPAAIDTLANNLLWDENSTIESVWAIQVPYDDLCIHLDTYFTRVDYETFLVARELLDQARVYRITRGRSEGTTRACHVAGGLKEALRLALGSSSLQFILCGGSNPGAAEVERTNNATSTLCLEPGKVCVYEENAETNKALEQAGIDLIPISIFELTNGFGGPNCLCLPLVRTS
;
A
#
# COMPACT_ATOMS: atom_id res chain seq x y z
N MET A 1 -22.65 -2.71 4.45
CA MET A 1 -21.54 -2.80 5.43
C MET A 1 -20.93 -4.17 5.28
N CYS A 2 -19.63 -4.26 5.00
CA CYS A 2 -18.87 -5.46 5.32
C CYS A 2 -19.19 -5.77 6.79
N HIS A 3 -19.84 -6.89 7.10
CA HIS A 3 -19.93 -7.33 8.47
C HIS A 3 -18.52 -7.71 8.88
N TYR A 4 -17.82 -6.79 9.54
CA TYR A 4 -16.61 -7.09 10.26
C TYR A 4 -17.01 -8.10 11.33
N GLY A 5 -16.87 -9.39 11.01
CA GLY A 5 -17.07 -10.44 11.98
C GLY A 5 -16.24 -10.07 13.20
N SER A 6 -16.85 -10.12 14.38
CA SER A 6 -16.13 -9.99 15.63
C SER A 6 -15.20 -11.20 15.75
N ASN A 7 -14.04 -11.16 15.08
CA ASN A 7 -12.97 -12.10 15.33
C ASN A 7 -12.56 -11.84 16.76
N LYS A 8 -12.99 -12.75 17.65
CA LYS A 8 -12.54 -12.75 19.03
C LYS A 8 -11.04 -12.94 18.99
N TYR A 9 -10.33 -11.83 19.19
CA TYR A 9 -8.89 -11.81 19.45
C TYR A 9 -8.55 -12.95 20.41
N SER A 10 -7.83 -13.93 19.89
CA SER A 10 -7.28 -15.02 20.67
C SER A 10 -5.79 -14.71 20.81
N PRO A 11 -5.31 -14.34 22.01
CA PRO A 11 -3.91 -14.00 22.18
C PRO A 11 -3.03 -15.17 21.71
N PRO A 12 -1.88 -14.89 21.07
CA PRO A 12 -1.02 -15.94 20.55
C PRO A 12 -0.68 -16.95 21.66
N LYS A 13 -0.95 -18.23 21.39
CA LYS A 13 -0.47 -19.32 22.24
C LYS A 13 1.04 -19.21 22.31
N ARG A 14 1.61 -19.25 23.52
CA ARG A 14 3.06 -19.22 23.77
C ARG A 14 3.79 -20.26 22.92
N GLY A 15 4.32 -19.79 21.81
CA GLY A 15 5.12 -20.47 20.81
C GLY A 15 5.41 -19.41 19.74
N HIS A 16 6.54 -18.71 19.87
CA HIS A 16 6.95 -17.57 19.04
C HIS A 16 6.82 -17.88 17.53
N MET A 17 5.75 -17.42 16.91
CA MET A 17 5.81 -16.95 15.52
C MET A 17 5.68 -15.44 15.60
N SER A 18 6.62 -14.72 14.98
CA SER A 18 6.54 -13.26 14.85
C SER A 18 5.20 -12.87 14.21
N ALA A 19 4.63 -11.73 14.64
CA ALA A 19 3.37 -11.23 14.08
C ALA A 19 3.52 -10.88 12.59
N LEU A 20 4.75 -10.59 12.17
CA LEU A 20 5.17 -10.33 10.79
C LEU A 20 6.27 -11.29 10.38
N HIS A 21 6.19 -11.83 9.15
CA HIS A 21 7.25 -12.62 8.55
C HIS A 21 7.09 -12.66 7.02
N VAL A 22 7.73 -11.73 6.31
CA VAL A 22 7.71 -11.67 4.83
C VAL A 22 9.14 -11.56 4.32
N GLN A 23 9.73 -12.71 3.99
CA GLN A 23 11.10 -12.80 3.45
C GLN A 23 11.13 -12.97 1.93
N ASN A 24 9.98 -13.12 1.27
CA ASN A 24 9.90 -13.36 -0.17
C ASN A 24 8.51 -12.92 -0.67
N GLU A 25 8.33 -12.84 -2.00
CA GLU A 25 7.00 -12.57 -2.60
C GLU A 25 6.18 -13.83 -2.96
N ILE A 26 6.76 -15.04 -2.88
CA ILE A 26 6.15 -16.27 -3.46
C ILE A 26 5.72 -17.33 -2.46
N GLY A 27 6.32 -17.35 -1.28
CA GLY A 27 6.07 -18.30 -0.23
C GLY A 27 4.61 -18.27 0.17
N LYS A 28 4.10 -19.41 0.64
CA LYS A 28 2.68 -19.60 0.88
C LYS A 28 2.15 -18.50 1.78
N LEU A 29 1.21 -17.71 1.26
CA LEU A 29 0.59 -16.60 1.95
C LEU A 29 -0.21 -17.14 3.14
N LYS A 30 0.02 -16.59 4.33
CA LYS A 30 -0.61 -17.04 5.57
C LYS A 30 -1.46 -15.98 6.23
N LYS A 31 -1.06 -14.71 6.12
CA LYS A 31 -1.77 -13.60 6.75
C LYS A 31 -1.64 -12.34 5.89
N VAL A 32 -2.74 -11.64 5.72
CA VAL A 32 -2.81 -10.35 5.02
C VAL A 32 -3.59 -9.32 5.84
N LEU A 33 -3.29 -8.04 5.60
CA LEU A 33 -4.10 -6.91 6.02
C LEU A 33 -4.86 -6.35 4.81
N LEU A 34 -6.16 -6.13 4.99
CA LEU A 34 -7.08 -5.55 4.00
C LEU A 34 -7.80 -4.32 4.58
N HIS A 35 -8.38 -3.50 3.70
CA HIS A 35 -9.38 -2.49 4.04
C HIS A 35 -10.58 -2.64 3.11
N CYS A 36 -11.79 -2.74 3.69
CA CYS A 36 -13.03 -2.82 2.92
C CYS A 36 -13.47 -1.40 2.54
N PRO A 37 -13.70 -1.10 1.24
CA PRO A 37 -14.22 0.20 0.83
C PRO A 37 -15.55 0.52 1.53
N GLY A 38 -15.68 1.76 1.99
CA GLY A 38 -16.83 2.21 2.77
C GLY A 38 -17.41 3.55 2.31
N PRO A 39 -18.16 4.24 3.21
CA PRO A 39 -18.78 5.53 2.94
C PRO A 39 -17.79 6.62 2.49
N GLU A 40 -16.51 6.51 2.82
CA GLU A 40 -15.44 7.42 2.40
C GLU A 40 -15.34 7.55 0.88
N THR A 41 -15.81 6.55 0.15
CA THR A 41 -15.84 6.53 -1.32
C THR A 41 -16.99 7.30 -1.95
N ARG A 42 -17.94 7.78 -1.14
CA ARG A 42 -19.09 8.58 -1.58
C ARG A 42 -19.17 9.93 -0.87
N ASN A 43 -18.27 10.21 0.08
CA ASN A 43 -18.33 11.42 0.92
C ASN A 43 -17.65 12.63 0.27
N TYR A 44 -18.22 13.14 -0.82
CA TYR A 44 -17.77 14.36 -1.48
C TYR A 44 -18.96 15.16 -2.03
N PRO A 45 -18.85 16.49 -2.15
CA PRO A 45 -19.91 17.29 -2.76
C PRO A 45 -20.09 16.97 -4.24
N ASP A 46 -21.31 17.16 -4.76
CA ASP A 46 -21.63 16.93 -6.17
C ASP A 46 -20.68 17.71 -7.10
N GLY A 47 -20.20 17.03 -8.15
CA GLY A 47 -19.26 17.60 -9.11
C GLY A 47 -17.80 17.70 -8.62
N GLN A 48 -17.49 17.28 -7.39
CA GLN A 48 -16.13 17.31 -6.84
C GLN A 48 -15.40 15.96 -6.89
N PHE A 49 -15.91 14.96 -7.62
CA PHE A 49 -15.30 13.63 -7.72
C PHE A 49 -13.80 13.68 -8.04
N ASN A 50 -13.40 14.40 -9.11
CA ASN A 50 -12.00 14.47 -9.54
C ASN A 50 -11.06 15.17 -8.54
N ARG A 51 -11.61 15.95 -7.59
CA ARG A 51 -10.82 16.59 -6.52
C ARG A 51 -10.50 15.63 -5.39
N VAL A 52 -11.35 14.62 -5.19
CA VAL A 52 -11.24 13.67 -4.09
C VAL A 52 -10.63 12.37 -4.61
N PHE A 53 -11.04 11.90 -5.79
CA PHE A 53 -10.53 10.72 -6.49
C PHE A 53 -9.49 11.08 -7.55
N THR A 54 -8.30 11.53 -7.11
CA THR A 54 -7.19 11.87 -8.00
C THR A 54 -6.64 10.66 -8.77
N LEU A 55 -6.75 9.46 -8.18
CA LEU A 55 -6.39 8.18 -8.81
C LEU A 55 -7.47 7.63 -9.77
N ARG A 56 -8.43 8.46 -10.25
CA ARG A 56 -9.42 8.08 -11.28
C ARG A 56 -9.73 9.24 -12.24
N PRO A 57 -8.74 9.77 -12.97
CA PRO A 57 -8.93 10.96 -13.80
C PRO A 57 -9.93 10.77 -14.95
N SER A 58 -10.17 9.53 -15.38
CA SER A 58 -11.07 9.18 -16.48
C SER A 58 -12.48 8.77 -16.03
N SER A 59 -12.77 8.83 -14.73
CA SER A 59 -14.08 8.48 -14.17
C SER A 59 -14.71 9.69 -13.48
N SER A 60 -16.02 9.68 -13.31
CA SER A 60 -16.77 10.72 -12.60
C SER A 60 -17.59 10.18 -11.42
N SER A 61 -17.45 8.89 -11.11
CA SER A 61 -18.19 8.20 -10.06
C SER A 61 -17.44 6.95 -9.57
N PHE A 62 -17.87 6.43 -8.42
CA PHE A 62 -17.39 5.19 -7.80
C PHE A 62 -18.60 4.30 -7.44
N ASP A 63 -18.68 3.10 -8.02
CA ASP A 63 -19.75 2.13 -7.72
C ASP A 63 -19.37 1.30 -6.48
N LEU A 64 -19.66 1.84 -5.29
CA LEU A 64 -19.39 1.13 -4.03
C LEU A 64 -20.08 -0.24 -3.95
N ASP A 65 -21.26 -0.43 -4.55
CA ASP A 65 -21.94 -1.72 -4.48
C ASP A 65 -21.22 -2.78 -5.32
N LYS A 66 -20.68 -2.40 -6.48
CA LYS A 66 -19.78 -3.25 -7.28
C LYS A 66 -18.44 -3.48 -6.57
N ALA A 67 -17.80 -2.43 -6.06
CA ALA A 67 -16.53 -2.55 -5.32
C ALA A 67 -16.66 -3.49 -4.10
N LEU A 68 -17.78 -3.44 -3.37
CA LEU A 68 -18.04 -4.36 -2.26
C LEU A 68 -18.18 -5.82 -2.71
N ARG A 69 -18.83 -6.08 -3.87
CA ARG A 69 -18.91 -7.44 -4.42
C ARG A 69 -17.53 -7.96 -4.82
N GLU A 70 -16.72 -7.14 -5.49
CA GLU A 70 -15.35 -7.48 -5.89
C GLU A 70 -14.47 -7.73 -4.65
N HIS A 71 -14.53 -6.85 -3.65
CA HIS A 71 -13.77 -7.02 -2.41
C HIS A 71 -14.19 -8.28 -1.65
N HIS A 72 -15.49 -8.58 -1.55
CA HIS A 72 -15.96 -9.82 -0.92
C HIS A 72 -15.47 -11.06 -1.65
N ALA A 73 -15.50 -11.06 -3.00
CA ALA A 73 -14.99 -12.17 -3.79
C ALA A 73 -13.48 -12.37 -3.56
N TYR A 74 -12.71 -11.27 -3.52
CA TYR A 74 -11.29 -11.31 -3.20
C TYR A 74 -11.01 -11.85 -1.79
N SER A 75 -11.74 -11.38 -0.77
CA SER A 75 -11.58 -11.89 0.60
C SER A 75 -11.96 -13.36 0.72
N ALA A 76 -13.05 -13.80 0.07
CA ALA A 76 -13.49 -15.19 0.10
C ALA A 76 -12.47 -16.11 -0.59
N MET A 77 -11.82 -15.64 -1.65
CA MET A 77 -10.71 -16.34 -2.30
C MET A 77 -9.54 -16.52 -1.33
N LEU A 78 -9.10 -15.46 -0.66
CA LEU A 78 -8.01 -15.53 0.32
C LEU A 78 -8.34 -16.51 1.46
N GLU A 79 -9.57 -16.47 2.00
CA GLU A 79 -10.02 -17.40 3.04
C GLU A 79 -10.05 -18.86 2.55
N HIS A 80 -10.52 -19.10 1.32
CA HIS A 80 -10.52 -20.42 0.70
C HIS A 80 -9.09 -20.98 0.55
N GLU A 81 -8.13 -20.11 0.26
CA GLU A 81 -6.70 -20.43 0.19
C GLU A 81 -6.03 -20.59 1.57
N GLY A 82 -6.80 -20.43 2.65
CA GLY A 82 -6.35 -20.60 4.02
C GLY A 82 -5.53 -19.43 4.54
N VAL A 83 -5.71 -18.23 3.96
CA VAL A 83 -5.07 -16.99 4.40
C VAL A 83 -5.91 -16.35 5.50
N GLU A 84 -5.27 -16.00 6.62
CA GLU A 84 -5.86 -15.20 7.68
C GLU A 84 -5.98 -13.72 7.24
N ILE A 85 -7.17 -13.14 7.37
CA ILE A 85 -7.43 -11.75 7.01
C ILE A 85 -7.58 -10.91 8.26
N LEU A 86 -6.76 -9.86 8.36
CA LEU A 86 -6.92 -8.77 9.31
C LEU A 86 -7.46 -7.52 8.59
N TYR A 87 -8.34 -6.78 9.25
CA TYR A 87 -8.88 -5.54 8.71
C TYR A 87 -8.26 -4.32 9.37
N LEU A 88 -7.80 -3.37 8.55
CA LEU A 88 -7.15 -2.14 8.98
C LEU A 88 -7.98 -1.35 10.00
N GLU A 89 -9.28 -1.18 9.75
CA GLU A 89 -10.18 -0.44 10.64
C GLU A 89 -10.32 -1.12 12.02
N ASN A 90 -10.27 -2.45 12.08
CA ASN A 90 -10.30 -3.20 13.34
C ASN A 90 -8.99 -3.01 14.11
N LEU A 91 -7.84 -3.21 13.45
CA LEU A 91 -6.54 -3.04 14.07
C LEU A 91 -6.31 -1.60 14.55
N LEU A 92 -6.76 -0.60 13.77
CA LEU A 92 -6.71 0.79 14.19
C LEU A 92 -7.57 1.03 15.44
N THR A 93 -8.78 0.47 15.48
CA THR A 93 -9.66 0.56 16.66
C THR A 93 -8.98 -0.04 17.89
N GLU A 94 -8.41 -1.24 17.75
CA GLU A 94 -7.71 -1.95 18.83
C GLU A 94 -6.45 -1.19 19.30
N ALA A 95 -5.71 -0.56 18.37
CA ALA A 95 -4.56 0.26 18.69
C ALA A 95 -4.94 1.55 19.44
N LEU A 96 -6.04 2.20 19.05
CA LEU A 96 -6.56 3.39 19.71
C LEU A 96 -7.08 3.07 21.13
N ASP A 97 -7.68 1.89 21.32
CA ASP A 97 -8.15 1.40 22.63
C ASP A 97 -7.00 0.95 23.55
N ALA A 98 -5.80 0.73 23.01
CA ALA A 98 -4.66 0.24 23.79
C ALA A 98 -4.24 1.21 24.91
N THR A 99 -4.23 2.52 24.63
CA THR A 99 -3.91 3.57 25.62
C THR A 99 -4.53 4.92 25.24
N GLU A 100 -4.77 5.77 26.24
CA GLU A 100 -5.12 7.19 26.01
C GLU A 100 -4.07 7.95 25.19
N GLN A 101 -2.80 7.56 25.32
CA GLN A 101 -1.71 8.14 24.54
C GLN A 101 -1.82 7.80 23.05
N ALA A 102 -2.26 6.57 22.71
CA ALA A 102 -2.48 6.16 21.33
C ALA A 102 -3.52 7.07 20.66
N ARG A 103 -4.65 7.29 21.35
CA ARG A 103 -5.71 8.19 20.89
C ARG A 103 -5.22 9.62 20.69
N ARG A 104 -4.49 10.19 21.67
CA ARG A 104 -3.93 11.55 21.56
C ARG A 104 -2.95 11.68 20.40
N SER A 105 -2.00 10.75 20.29
CA SER A 105 -1.01 10.75 19.22
C SER A 105 -1.64 10.59 17.83
N PHE A 106 -2.69 9.78 17.70
CA PHE A 106 -3.43 9.67 16.44
C PHE A 106 -4.07 11.01 16.04
N ILE A 107 -4.75 11.68 16.98
CA ILE A 107 -5.37 13.00 16.73
C ILE A 107 -4.31 14.03 16.37
N ASP A 108 -3.16 14.04 17.07
CA ASP A 108 -2.05 14.94 16.79
C ASP A 108 -1.50 14.75 15.35
N SER A 109 -1.22 13.50 14.95
CA SER A 109 -0.76 13.18 13.60
C SER A 109 -1.82 13.51 12.54
N TYR A 110 -3.10 13.24 12.82
CA TYR A 110 -4.19 13.58 11.92
C TYR A 110 -4.25 15.09 11.65
N ILE A 111 -4.18 15.93 12.69
CA ILE A 111 -4.23 17.39 12.54
C ILE A 111 -3.01 17.92 11.79
N SER A 112 -1.81 17.38 12.04
CA SER A 112 -0.62 17.85 11.33
C SER A 112 -0.70 17.61 9.81
N GLU A 113 -1.40 16.56 9.38
CA GLU A 113 -1.40 16.12 7.98
C GLU A 113 -2.74 16.30 7.26
N CYS A 114 -3.81 16.70 7.94
CA CYS A 114 -5.14 16.81 7.33
C CYS A 114 -5.29 17.91 6.26
N GLY A 115 -4.27 18.72 6.02
CA GLY A 115 -4.25 19.79 5.01
C GLY A 115 -4.95 21.08 5.44
N ALA A 116 -5.91 21.03 6.38
CA ALA A 116 -6.44 22.21 7.06
C ALA A 116 -5.33 22.89 7.88
N ARG A 117 -5.25 24.22 7.81
CA ARG A 117 -4.19 25.02 8.45
C ARG A 117 -4.74 26.22 9.20
N GLY A 118 -4.05 26.59 10.27
CA GLY A 118 -4.34 27.77 11.06
C GLY A 118 -5.10 27.43 12.35
N ILE A 119 -4.87 28.25 13.38
CA ILE A 119 -5.26 27.97 14.76
C ILE A 119 -6.76 27.66 14.88
N GLU A 120 -7.61 28.41 14.19
CA GLU A 120 -9.07 28.24 14.26
C GLU A 120 -9.53 26.89 13.69
N LEU A 121 -9.12 26.56 12.46
CA LEU A 121 -9.50 25.30 11.81
C LEU A 121 -8.92 24.09 12.53
N GLU A 122 -7.63 24.14 12.89
CA GLU A 122 -6.94 23.05 13.60
C GLU A 122 -7.56 22.81 14.99
N SER A 123 -7.90 23.88 15.72
CA SER A 123 -8.54 23.74 17.04
C SER A 123 -9.95 23.19 16.95
N ALA A 124 -10.75 23.63 15.96
CA ALA A 124 -12.11 23.14 15.76
C ALA A 124 -12.12 21.65 15.36
N ILE A 125 -11.21 21.25 14.47
CA ILE A 125 -11.01 19.84 14.10
C ILE A 125 -10.59 19.01 15.31
N ARG A 126 -9.63 19.50 16.10
CA ARG A 126 -9.19 18.83 17.33
C ARG A 126 -10.33 18.63 18.31
N GLU A 127 -11.07 19.69 18.65
CA GLU A 127 -12.19 19.65 19.59
C GLU A 127 -13.27 18.67 19.13
N TYR A 128 -13.55 18.62 17.82
CA TYR A 128 -14.46 17.63 17.25
C TYR A 128 -13.96 16.20 17.45
N LEU A 129 -12.71 15.90 17.07
CA LEU A 129 -12.14 14.55 17.19
C LEU A 129 -12.03 14.09 18.66
N GLU A 130 -11.65 14.98 19.56
CA GLU A 130 -11.54 14.70 21.00
C GLU A 130 -12.89 14.39 21.65
N ARG A 131 -13.99 14.96 21.14
CA ARG A 131 -15.36 14.70 21.61
C ARG A 131 -15.95 13.37 21.16
N ILE A 132 -15.41 12.73 20.13
CA ILE A 132 -15.98 11.48 19.59
C ILE A 132 -15.78 10.35 20.60
N GLU A 133 -16.87 9.84 21.16
CA GLU A 133 -16.81 8.70 22.07
C GLU A 133 -16.59 7.39 21.29
N GLY A 134 -15.62 6.58 21.74
CA GLY A 134 -15.28 5.30 21.15
C GLY A 134 -14.25 5.38 20.01
N SER A 135 -13.30 4.45 20.01
CA SER A 135 -12.22 4.40 19.02
C SER A 135 -12.69 4.08 17.62
N ARG A 136 -13.74 3.24 17.49
CA ARG A 136 -14.32 2.92 16.18
C ARG A 136 -14.90 4.15 15.49
N ALA A 137 -15.66 4.95 16.23
CA ALA A 137 -16.26 6.18 15.71
C ALA A 137 -15.18 7.22 15.35
N LEU A 138 -14.10 7.32 16.15
CA LEU A 138 -12.96 8.19 15.84
C LEU A 138 -12.26 7.76 14.54
N ALA A 139 -11.97 6.46 14.39
CA ALA A 139 -11.38 5.91 13.17
C ALA A 139 -12.26 6.20 11.95
N GLN A 140 -13.57 5.97 12.06
CA GLN A 140 -14.53 6.25 10.98
C GLN A 140 -14.60 7.72 10.61
N ALA A 141 -14.58 8.64 11.59
CA ALA A 141 -14.57 10.06 11.31
C ALA A 141 -13.30 10.49 10.56
N ALA A 142 -12.14 9.94 10.94
CA ALA A 142 -10.87 10.22 10.27
C ALA A 142 -10.84 9.69 8.83
N VAL A 143 -11.38 8.49 8.59
CA VAL A 143 -11.43 7.86 7.26
C VAL A 143 -12.44 8.55 6.34
N ASN A 144 -13.61 8.92 6.87
CA ASN A 144 -14.66 9.58 6.08
C ASN A 144 -14.35 11.05 5.77
N GLY A 145 -13.37 11.68 6.42
CA GLY A 145 -13.12 13.11 6.29
C GLY A 145 -14.09 13.97 7.11
N ILE A 146 -13.87 15.28 7.10
CA ILE A 146 -14.55 16.25 7.97
C ILE A 146 -15.15 17.37 7.11
N ARG A 147 -16.45 17.59 7.26
CA ARG A 147 -17.19 18.71 6.68
C ARG A 147 -17.17 19.93 7.60
N TYR A 148 -17.33 21.11 7.00
CA TYR A 148 -17.35 22.37 7.73
C TYR A 148 -18.40 22.39 8.86
N SER A 149 -19.61 21.94 8.56
CA SER A 149 -20.73 21.88 9.53
C SER A 149 -20.51 20.94 10.72
N GLN A 150 -19.54 20.02 10.66
CA GLN A 150 -19.24 19.11 11.77
C GLN A 150 -18.40 19.79 12.86
N VAL A 151 -17.68 20.85 12.51
CA VAL A 151 -16.76 21.55 13.42
C VAL A 151 -17.18 22.99 13.70
N PHE A 152 -17.90 23.64 12.78
CA PHE A 152 -18.39 25.01 12.93
C PHE A 152 -19.91 25.09 12.92
N ASN A 153 -20.44 25.99 13.77
CA ASN A 153 -21.86 26.32 13.78
C ASN A 153 -22.13 27.44 12.77
N THR A 154 -22.60 27.06 11.59
CA THR A 154 -22.85 27.95 10.45
C THR A 154 -23.95 29.00 10.71
N ASP A 155 -24.83 28.77 11.69
CA ASP A 155 -25.87 29.71 12.10
C ASP A 155 -25.31 30.88 12.94
N LYS A 156 -24.13 30.74 13.55
CA LYS A 156 -23.51 31.76 14.42
C LYS A 156 -22.54 32.70 13.69
N GLU A 157 -22.17 32.39 12.46
CA GLU A 157 -21.16 33.14 11.69
C GLU A 157 -21.73 34.33 10.86
N VAL A 158 -22.94 34.81 11.19
CA VAL A 158 -23.74 35.73 10.36
C VAL A 158 -23.05 37.07 10.02
N PHE A 159 -21.98 37.45 10.72
CA PHE A 159 -21.33 38.75 10.60
C PHE A 159 -19.87 38.73 10.10
N SER A 160 -19.36 37.60 9.63
CA SER A 160 -18.00 37.54 9.06
C SER A 160 -17.94 38.22 7.68
N LEU A 161 -16.79 38.83 7.34
CA LEU A 161 -16.58 39.42 6.01
C LEU A 161 -16.76 38.39 4.90
N THR A 162 -16.27 37.15 5.08
CA THR A 162 -16.44 36.05 4.11
C THR A 162 -17.91 35.74 3.85
N LYS A 163 -18.76 35.73 4.89
CA LYS A 163 -20.20 35.51 4.71
C LYS A 163 -20.87 36.72 4.03
N LEU A 164 -20.41 37.93 4.32
CA LEU A 164 -20.89 39.15 3.65
C LEU A 164 -20.45 39.26 2.18
N THR A 165 -19.30 38.68 1.80
CA THR A 165 -18.83 38.62 0.40
C THR A 165 -19.29 37.37 -0.34
N ALA A 166 -20.04 36.48 0.32
CA ALA A 166 -20.46 35.18 -0.21
C ALA A 166 -19.28 34.22 -0.54
N ASP A 167 -18.14 34.40 0.12
CA ASP A 167 -16.95 33.54 0.04
C ASP A 167 -16.75 32.66 1.30
N ALA A 168 -17.78 32.52 2.14
CA ALA A 168 -17.73 31.63 3.29
C ALA A 168 -17.85 30.16 2.86
N TYR A 169 -17.27 29.26 3.66
CA TYR A 169 -17.48 27.82 3.50
C TYR A 169 -18.98 27.48 3.57
N SER A 170 -19.42 26.63 2.66
CA SER A 170 -20.72 25.97 2.74
C SER A 170 -20.72 24.93 3.88
N PRO A 171 -21.86 24.68 4.55
CA PRO A 171 -22.00 23.58 5.51
C PRO A 171 -21.48 22.23 5.00
N ASP A 172 -21.62 21.98 3.70
CA ASP A 172 -21.24 20.73 3.04
C ASP A 172 -19.79 20.70 2.54
N ASP A 173 -19.04 21.80 2.63
CA ASP A 173 -17.65 21.83 2.17
C ASP A 173 -16.77 20.87 2.99
N LEU A 174 -15.87 20.17 2.30
CA LEU A 174 -14.87 19.32 2.93
C LEU A 174 -13.73 20.20 3.47
N LEU A 175 -13.60 20.26 4.80
CA LEU A 175 -12.40 20.80 5.45
C LEU A 175 -11.24 19.80 5.39
N VAL A 176 -11.57 18.52 5.47
CA VAL A 176 -10.62 17.43 5.34
C VAL A 176 -11.22 16.37 4.42
N SER A 177 -10.53 16.05 3.33
CA SER A 177 -10.97 15.04 2.36
C SER A 177 -11.00 13.63 2.96
N PRO A 178 -11.93 12.75 2.54
CA PRO A 178 -11.91 11.33 2.90
C PRO A 178 -10.64 10.61 2.42
N LEU A 179 -10.33 9.48 3.06
CA LEU A 179 -9.28 8.54 2.65
C LEU A 179 -9.85 7.51 1.66
N ASN A 180 -10.22 8.00 0.49
CA ASN A 180 -11.06 7.32 -0.48
C ASN A 180 -10.34 6.26 -1.35
N THR A 181 -9.11 5.87 -1.01
CA THR A 181 -8.33 4.84 -1.71
C THR A 181 -7.67 3.85 -0.75
N MET A 182 -8.12 3.84 0.50
CA MET A 182 -7.47 3.12 1.61
C MET A 182 -7.46 1.58 1.47
N TRP A 183 -8.22 1.02 0.50
CA TRP A 183 -8.16 -0.42 0.15
C TRP A 183 -6.88 -0.81 -0.58
N PHE A 184 -6.13 0.14 -1.14
CA PHE A 184 -4.77 -0.10 -1.62
C PHE A 184 -3.79 -0.16 -0.46
N THR A 185 -3.91 -1.23 0.32
CA THR A 185 -3.15 -1.45 1.56
C THR A 185 -1.68 -1.80 1.31
N ARG A 186 -1.31 -2.09 0.06
CA ARG A 186 0.08 -2.32 -0.36
C ARG A 186 0.99 -1.12 -0.11
N ASP A 187 0.51 0.09 -0.39
CA ASP A 187 1.40 1.24 -0.53
C ASP A 187 1.78 1.93 0.79
N PRO A 188 0.87 2.13 1.76
CA PRO A 188 1.17 2.91 2.97
C PRO A 188 2.19 2.27 3.92
N ALA A 189 2.34 0.95 3.86
CA ALA A 189 3.32 0.21 4.66
C ALA A 189 3.77 -1.05 3.92
N SER A 190 4.98 -1.54 4.22
CA SER A 190 5.49 -2.78 3.62
C SER A 190 6.24 -3.61 4.66
N VAL A 191 6.09 -4.93 4.61
CA VAL A 191 6.78 -5.85 5.53
C VAL A 191 8.05 -6.39 4.87
N ILE A 192 9.16 -6.35 5.60
CA ILE A 192 10.47 -6.87 5.17
C ILE A 192 11.02 -7.72 6.30
N GLY A 193 11.17 -9.02 6.09
CA GLY A 193 11.50 -9.95 7.16
C GLY A 193 10.46 -9.87 8.29
N GLU A 194 10.91 -9.53 9.49
CA GLU A 194 10.04 -9.34 10.67
C GLU A 194 9.78 -7.86 10.99
N GLY A 195 10.28 -6.93 10.17
CA GLY A 195 10.09 -5.50 10.33
C GLY A 195 9.13 -4.87 9.31
N VAL A 196 8.91 -3.57 9.45
CA VAL A 196 7.98 -2.79 8.62
C VAL A 196 8.60 -1.49 8.13
N THR A 197 8.19 -1.04 6.96
CA THR A 197 8.36 0.33 6.49
C THR A 197 7.05 1.09 6.70
N LEU A 198 7.11 2.24 7.39
CA LEU A 198 6.01 3.21 7.41
C LEU A 198 6.33 4.24 6.34
N ASN A 199 5.69 4.12 5.19
CA ASN A 199 6.10 4.79 3.96
C ASN A 199 5.76 6.28 3.98
N HIS A 200 6.49 7.11 3.20
CA HIS A 200 6.15 8.52 3.00
C HIS A 200 5.63 8.67 1.57
N MET A 201 4.33 8.85 1.42
CA MET A 201 3.64 8.75 0.14
C MET A 201 3.78 10.04 -0.67
N TYR A 202 3.86 9.93 -2.00
CA TYR A 202 4.04 11.08 -2.89
C TYR A 202 2.85 12.05 -2.85
N TRP A 203 1.63 11.53 -2.88
CA TRP A 203 0.43 12.36 -2.84
C TRP A 203 0.04 12.66 -1.39
N PRO A 204 -0.11 13.94 -1.00
CA PRO A 204 -0.50 14.31 0.36
C PRO A 204 -1.79 13.63 0.84
N GLU A 205 -2.74 13.39 -0.07
CA GLU A 205 -4.00 12.71 0.23
C GLU A 205 -3.77 11.25 0.66
N ARG A 206 -2.91 10.52 -0.08
CA ARG A 206 -2.50 9.15 0.26
C ARG A 206 -1.60 9.13 1.51
N ASN A 207 -0.74 10.13 1.70
CA ASN A 207 0.20 10.18 2.82
C ASN A 207 -0.50 10.09 4.17
N ARG A 208 -1.68 10.70 4.27
CA ARG A 208 -2.54 10.64 5.46
C ARG A 208 -3.00 9.23 5.84
N GLU A 209 -3.07 8.29 4.90
CA GLU A 209 -3.45 6.90 5.19
C GLU A 209 -2.44 6.22 6.13
N VAL A 210 -1.17 6.60 6.05
CA VAL A 210 -0.07 6.01 6.84
C VAL A 210 -0.25 6.28 8.33
N ILE A 211 -0.99 7.32 8.73
CA ILE A 211 -1.29 7.61 10.15
C ILE A 211 -1.97 6.42 10.84
N ALA A 212 -2.85 5.70 10.13
CA ALA A 212 -3.49 4.51 10.65
C ALA A 212 -2.46 3.40 10.94
N TYR A 213 -1.58 3.13 9.97
CA TYR A 213 -0.53 2.13 10.09
C TYR A 213 0.48 2.49 11.18
N LYS A 214 0.93 3.75 11.22
CA LYS A 214 1.81 4.26 12.28
C LYS A 214 1.20 4.04 13.66
N THR A 215 -0.10 4.31 13.83
CA THR A 215 -0.80 4.09 15.09
C THR A 215 -0.82 2.60 15.46
N ILE A 216 -1.11 1.72 14.50
CA ILE A 216 -1.11 0.26 14.69
C ILE A 216 0.28 -0.22 15.11
N PHE A 217 1.32 0.09 14.34
CA PHE A 217 2.69 -0.37 14.59
C PHE A 217 3.38 0.31 15.78
N THR A 218 2.75 1.33 16.38
CA THR A 218 3.26 1.98 17.61
C THR A 218 2.53 1.49 18.86
N TYR A 219 1.23 1.20 18.78
CA TYR A 219 0.39 1.00 19.96
C TYR A 219 -0.33 -0.35 20.02
N HIS A 220 -0.55 -1.01 18.88
CA HIS A 220 -1.27 -2.29 18.87
C HIS A 220 -0.48 -3.37 19.62
N PRO A 221 -1.09 -4.14 20.55
CA PRO A 221 -0.39 -5.12 21.37
C PRO A 221 0.44 -6.14 20.58
N ASP A 222 -0.05 -6.56 19.42
CA ASP A 222 0.63 -7.55 18.57
C ASP A 222 1.75 -6.97 17.71
N PHE A 223 1.76 -5.67 17.44
CA PHE A 223 2.63 -5.06 16.42
C PHE A 223 3.60 -4.01 16.96
N ARG A 224 3.42 -3.51 18.19
CA ARG A 224 4.21 -2.39 18.74
C ARG A 224 5.71 -2.67 18.92
N GLU A 225 6.11 -3.94 18.96
CA GLU A 225 7.52 -4.35 19.08
C GLU A 225 8.18 -4.58 17.70
N THR A 226 7.44 -4.35 16.60
CA THR A 226 7.94 -4.52 15.23
C THR A 226 9.07 -3.52 14.93
N PRO A 227 10.24 -3.96 14.45
CA PRO A 227 11.28 -3.07 13.96
C PRO A 227 10.79 -2.19 12.79
N GLN A 228 11.09 -0.90 12.84
CA GLN A 228 10.70 0.05 11.79
C GLN A 228 11.93 0.42 10.93
N PHE A 229 12.02 -0.16 9.73
CA PHE A 229 13.14 0.06 8.81
C PHE A 229 13.00 1.33 7.97
N PHE A 230 11.82 1.93 7.94
CA PHE A 230 11.59 3.25 7.35
C PHE A 230 10.50 3.96 8.14
N LYS A 231 10.65 5.28 8.30
CA LYS A 231 9.77 6.10 9.11
C LYS A 231 8.99 7.08 8.24
N HIS A 232 7.73 7.26 8.58
CA HIS A 232 6.82 8.13 7.85
C HIS A 232 7.27 9.60 7.82
N GLU A 233 8.05 10.02 8.83
CA GLU A 233 8.60 11.37 8.95
C GLU A 233 9.77 11.65 7.99
N SER A 234 10.15 10.68 7.14
CA SER A 234 11.13 10.90 6.08
C SER A 234 10.74 12.09 5.19
N THR A 235 11.74 12.82 4.70
CA THR A 235 11.54 13.87 3.69
C THR A 235 11.39 13.33 2.28
N TYR A 236 11.80 12.07 2.06
CA TYR A 236 11.83 11.44 0.75
C TYR A 236 10.72 10.42 0.62
N HIS A 237 10.12 10.38 -0.57
CA HIS A 237 8.98 9.53 -0.86
C HIS A 237 9.41 8.10 -1.17
N ILE A 238 8.62 7.16 -0.69
CA ILE A 238 8.70 5.73 -0.96
C ILE A 238 7.29 5.14 -0.85
N GLU A 239 6.90 4.25 -1.75
CA GLU A 239 5.58 3.62 -1.74
C GLU A 239 5.71 2.11 -1.93
N GLY A 240 4.82 1.34 -1.29
CA GLY A 240 4.93 -0.11 -1.17
C GLY A 240 4.90 -0.91 -2.48
N GLY A 241 4.29 -0.40 -3.55
CA GLY A 241 4.34 -1.03 -4.88
C GLY A 241 5.78 -1.13 -5.44
N ASP A 242 6.71 -0.34 -4.94
CA ASP A 242 8.12 -0.40 -5.32
C ASP A 242 8.94 -1.42 -4.53
N LEU A 243 8.44 -1.96 -3.42
CA LEU A 243 9.19 -2.87 -2.52
C LEU A 243 8.82 -4.33 -2.78
N HIS A 244 9.83 -5.13 -3.16
CA HIS A 244 9.67 -6.55 -3.48
C HIS A 244 10.69 -7.40 -2.71
N ASN A 245 10.22 -8.24 -1.81
CA ASN A 245 11.07 -9.18 -1.09
C ASN A 245 11.51 -10.31 -2.04
N LEU A 246 12.77 -10.30 -2.50
CA LEU A 246 13.24 -11.34 -3.41
C LEU A 246 13.54 -12.62 -2.64
N ASN A 247 14.24 -12.52 -1.51
CA ASN A 247 14.49 -13.62 -0.57
C ASN A 247 14.91 -13.02 0.78
N SER A 248 15.25 -13.88 1.75
CA SER A 248 15.61 -13.45 3.11
C SER A 248 16.78 -12.46 3.18
N GLU A 249 17.62 -12.38 2.15
CA GLU A 249 18.83 -11.56 2.12
C GLU A 249 18.77 -10.43 1.07
N ASN A 250 17.75 -10.42 0.21
CA ASN A 250 17.69 -9.53 -0.96
C ASN A 250 16.30 -8.92 -1.12
N ILE A 251 16.27 -7.61 -1.30
CA ILE A 251 15.08 -6.84 -1.65
C ILE A 251 15.32 -6.08 -2.95
N ALA A 252 14.32 -6.04 -3.83
CA ALA A 252 14.27 -5.14 -4.96
C ALA A 252 13.44 -3.91 -4.62
N VAL A 253 13.93 -2.72 -5.00
CA VAL A 253 13.25 -1.45 -4.77
C VAL A 253 13.20 -0.65 -6.07
N GLY A 254 12.01 -0.25 -6.50
CA GLY A 254 11.82 0.60 -7.69
C GLY A 254 12.34 2.03 -7.45
N ILE A 255 13.06 2.59 -8.43
CA ILE A 255 13.25 4.04 -8.58
C ILE A 255 12.17 4.50 -9.57
N SER A 256 11.13 5.15 -9.05
CA SER A 256 9.88 5.42 -9.77
C SER A 256 9.45 6.88 -9.65
N GLN A 257 8.24 7.20 -10.13
CA GLN A 257 7.58 8.48 -9.87
C GLN A 257 7.17 8.67 -8.41
N ARG A 258 7.17 7.58 -7.62
CA ARG A 258 6.69 7.55 -6.23
C ARG A 258 7.77 7.22 -5.21
N THR A 259 8.86 6.60 -5.65
CA THR A 259 9.99 6.24 -4.81
C THR A 259 11.27 6.90 -5.29
N GLU A 260 11.82 7.77 -4.44
CA GLU A 260 13.02 8.54 -4.74
C GLU A 260 14.30 7.78 -4.37
N PRO A 261 15.40 7.90 -5.14
CA PRO A 261 16.67 7.25 -4.79
C PRO A 261 17.18 7.55 -3.38
N ALA A 262 16.95 8.77 -2.87
CA ALA A 262 17.35 9.16 -1.51
C ALA A 262 16.56 8.42 -0.41
N ALA A 263 15.30 8.05 -0.68
CA ALA A 263 14.53 7.18 0.21
C ALA A 263 15.13 5.76 0.20
N ILE A 264 15.55 5.26 -0.97
CA ILE A 264 16.22 3.96 -1.09
C ILE A 264 17.55 3.96 -0.35
N ASP A 265 18.35 5.02 -0.41
CA ASP A 265 19.59 5.14 0.36
C ASP A 265 19.32 5.08 1.88
N THR A 266 18.25 5.74 2.33
CA THR A 266 17.82 5.73 3.74
C THR A 266 17.37 4.33 4.17
N LEU A 267 16.50 3.70 3.38
CA LEU A 267 16.02 2.34 3.62
C LEU A 267 17.18 1.33 3.63
N ALA A 268 18.08 1.41 2.65
CA ALA A 268 19.23 0.53 2.55
C ALA A 268 20.16 0.69 3.75
N ASN A 269 20.39 1.91 4.23
CA ASN A 269 21.17 2.13 5.43
C ASN A 269 20.55 1.41 6.64
N ASN A 270 19.24 1.61 6.88
CA ASN A 270 18.53 1.00 7.99
C ASN A 270 18.55 -0.53 7.88
N LEU A 271 18.15 -1.09 6.73
CA LEU A 271 18.12 -2.55 6.53
C LEU A 271 19.50 -3.20 6.64
N LEU A 272 20.55 -2.56 6.14
CA LEU A 272 21.89 -3.15 6.14
C LEU A 272 22.56 -3.02 7.50
N TRP A 273 22.16 -2.11 8.39
CA TRP A 273 22.85 -1.92 9.67
C TRP A 273 22.01 -2.25 10.91
N ASP A 274 20.71 -2.53 10.74
CA ASP A 274 19.84 -3.00 11.83
C ASP A 274 20.07 -4.50 12.12
N GLU A 275 20.23 -4.84 13.40
CA GLU A 275 20.48 -6.22 13.85
C GLU A 275 19.28 -7.16 13.67
N ASN A 276 18.07 -6.61 13.53
CA ASN A 276 16.84 -7.36 13.28
C ASN A 276 16.58 -7.60 11.78
N SER A 277 17.46 -7.10 10.90
CA SER A 277 17.36 -7.29 9.46
C SER A 277 18.34 -8.35 8.98
N THR A 278 17.84 -9.26 8.13
CA THR A 278 18.64 -10.27 7.44
C THR A 278 19.09 -9.83 6.05
N ILE A 279 18.75 -8.61 5.63
CA ILE A 279 19.04 -8.11 4.29
C ILE A 279 20.53 -7.81 4.13
N GLU A 280 21.12 -8.37 3.07
CA GLU A 280 22.52 -8.20 2.70
C GLU A 280 22.68 -7.35 1.43
N SER A 281 21.63 -7.20 0.63
CA SER A 281 21.66 -6.41 -0.60
C SER A 281 20.30 -5.80 -0.94
N VAL A 282 20.33 -4.51 -1.29
CA VAL A 282 19.19 -3.79 -1.87
C VAL A 282 19.44 -3.58 -3.36
N TRP A 283 18.51 -3.99 -4.20
CA TRP A 283 18.59 -3.91 -5.65
C TRP A 283 17.68 -2.80 -6.15
N ALA A 284 18.24 -1.62 -6.40
CA ALA A 284 17.49 -0.48 -6.90
C ALA A 284 17.29 -0.60 -8.42
N ILE A 285 16.05 -0.65 -8.88
CA ILE A 285 15.67 -0.88 -10.28
C ILE A 285 14.99 0.37 -10.81
N GLN A 286 15.60 1.03 -11.79
CA GLN A 286 14.98 2.18 -12.44
C GLN A 286 13.87 1.72 -13.37
N VAL A 287 12.63 2.09 -13.03
CA VAL A 287 11.47 1.82 -13.88
C VAL A 287 11.36 2.87 -15.00
N PRO A 288 10.77 2.52 -16.16
CA PRO A 288 10.47 3.50 -17.21
C PRO A 288 9.59 4.63 -16.68
N TYR A 289 9.88 5.88 -17.09
CA TYR A 289 9.06 7.03 -16.74
C TYR A 289 8.00 7.25 -17.82
N ASP A 290 6.77 6.82 -17.57
CA ASP A 290 5.61 7.05 -18.46
C ASP A 290 4.35 7.40 -17.64
N ASP A 291 3.27 7.82 -18.31
CA ASP A 291 2.01 8.24 -17.67
C ASP A 291 1.21 7.09 -17.03
N LEU A 292 1.64 5.85 -17.27
CA LEU A 292 1.00 4.61 -16.79
C LEU A 292 1.75 4.02 -15.59
N CYS A 293 2.94 4.55 -15.26
CA CYS A 293 3.90 3.95 -14.34
C CYS A 293 3.90 4.66 -12.98
N ILE A 294 3.41 3.95 -11.97
CA ILE A 294 3.44 4.41 -10.60
C ILE A 294 4.55 3.69 -9.80
N HIS A 295 4.74 2.39 -10.02
CA HIS A 295 5.61 1.53 -9.19
C HIS A 295 6.25 0.36 -9.95
N LEU A 296 7.20 -0.33 -9.32
CA LEU A 296 7.86 -1.54 -9.85
C LEU A 296 6.91 -2.73 -10.04
N ASP A 297 5.94 -2.94 -9.15
CA ASP A 297 4.99 -4.06 -9.25
C ASP A 297 4.09 -4.02 -10.49
N THR A 298 3.96 -2.84 -11.12
CA THR A 298 3.27 -2.68 -12.42
C THR A 298 4.14 -3.07 -13.61
N TYR A 299 5.40 -3.44 -13.39
CA TYR A 299 6.29 -3.98 -14.43
C TYR A 299 6.82 -5.37 -14.10
N PHE A 300 6.76 -5.80 -12.85
CA PHE A 300 7.54 -6.92 -12.37
C PHE A 300 6.92 -7.57 -11.15
N THR A 301 6.67 -8.88 -11.23
CA THR A 301 6.34 -9.70 -10.07
C THR A 301 7.00 -11.07 -10.18
N ARG A 302 7.36 -11.64 -9.03
CA ARG A 302 7.83 -13.03 -8.93
C ARG A 302 6.63 -13.94 -8.73
N VAL A 303 6.50 -14.97 -9.57
CA VAL A 303 5.33 -15.87 -9.58
C VAL A 303 5.68 -17.31 -9.19
N ASP A 304 6.97 -17.66 -9.21
CA ASP A 304 7.50 -18.95 -8.74
C ASP A 304 8.99 -18.81 -8.34
N TYR A 305 9.64 -19.90 -7.94
CA TYR A 305 11.04 -19.92 -7.50
C TYR A 305 12.00 -19.28 -8.51
N GLU A 306 11.89 -19.60 -9.79
CA GLU A 306 12.78 -19.08 -10.84
C GLU A 306 12.01 -18.30 -11.92
N THR A 307 10.73 -18.02 -11.70
CA THR A 307 9.83 -17.49 -12.72
C THR A 307 9.30 -16.12 -12.34
N PHE A 308 9.39 -15.19 -13.29
CA PHE A 308 8.92 -13.82 -13.15
C PHE A 308 7.92 -13.49 -14.26
N LEU A 309 6.88 -12.73 -13.92
CA LEU A 309 6.04 -12.02 -14.87
C LEU A 309 6.57 -10.59 -15.01
N VAL A 310 6.88 -10.18 -16.23
CA VAL A 310 7.60 -8.93 -16.47
C VAL A 310 7.13 -8.23 -17.75
N ALA A 311 7.05 -6.90 -17.70
CA ALA A 311 6.88 -6.06 -18.87
C ALA A 311 8.19 -5.99 -19.68
N ARG A 312 8.08 -6.10 -21.01
CA ARG A 312 9.25 -6.21 -21.90
C ARG A 312 10.20 -5.02 -21.75
N GLU A 313 9.65 -3.82 -21.60
CA GLU A 313 10.38 -2.57 -21.46
C GLU A 313 11.32 -2.60 -20.25
N LEU A 314 10.84 -3.08 -19.09
CA LEU A 314 11.65 -3.22 -17.89
C LEU A 314 12.74 -4.28 -18.10
N LEU A 315 12.38 -5.44 -18.66
CA LEU A 315 13.31 -6.55 -18.88
C LEU A 315 14.50 -6.16 -19.77
N ASP A 316 14.24 -5.35 -20.79
CA ASP A 316 15.23 -5.00 -21.81
C ASP A 316 16.02 -3.72 -21.46
N GLN A 317 15.45 -2.78 -20.71
CA GLN A 317 16.02 -1.42 -20.58
C GLN A 317 16.32 -0.99 -19.14
N ALA A 318 15.88 -1.73 -18.12
CA ALA A 318 16.06 -1.30 -16.73
C ALA A 318 17.54 -1.14 -16.36
N ARG A 319 17.85 0.04 -15.82
CA ARG A 319 19.12 0.28 -15.12
C ARG A 319 18.98 -0.23 -13.69
N VAL A 320 19.93 -1.06 -13.28
CA VAL A 320 19.90 -1.67 -11.96
C VAL A 320 21.17 -1.36 -11.19
N TYR A 321 21.01 -1.08 -9.90
CA TYR A 321 22.08 -0.78 -8.98
C TYR A 321 21.99 -1.72 -7.77
N ARG A 322 23.13 -2.28 -7.35
CA ARG A 322 23.23 -3.05 -6.12
C ARG A 322 23.80 -2.17 -5.02
N ILE A 323 23.09 -2.06 -3.91
CA ILE A 323 23.51 -1.37 -2.69
C ILE A 323 23.86 -2.41 -1.63
N THR A 324 25.02 -2.25 -1.02
CA THR A 324 25.57 -3.12 0.03
C THR A 324 26.20 -2.27 1.13
N ARG A 325 26.59 -2.90 2.25
CA ARG A 325 27.36 -2.23 3.31
C ARG A 325 28.62 -1.57 2.73
N GLY A 326 28.89 -0.36 3.20
CA GLY A 326 30.10 0.40 2.86
C GLY A 326 31.32 -0.08 3.62
N ARG A 327 32.43 0.66 3.52
CA ARG A 327 33.70 0.29 4.19
C ARG A 327 33.67 0.53 5.71
N SER A 328 32.80 1.42 6.17
CA SER A 328 32.66 1.80 7.57
C SER A 328 31.25 1.53 8.05
N GLU A 329 31.09 1.33 9.36
CA GLU A 329 29.79 1.19 10.02
C GLU A 329 28.86 2.36 9.68
N GLY A 330 27.59 2.06 9.45
CA GLY A 330 26.58 3.05 9.06
C GLY A 330 26.74 3.64 7.66
N THR A 331 27.61 3.10 6.80
CA THR A 331 27.77 3.57 5.40
C THR A 331 27.28 2.53 4.40
N THR A 332 26.90 2.97 3.20
CA THR A 332 26.47 2.11 2.09
C THR A 332 27.34 2.35 0.85
N ARG A 333 27.32 1.40 -0.08
CA ARG A 333 27.95 1.51 -1.40
C ARG A 333 27.01 0.98 -2.47
N ALA A 334 26.70 1.83 -3.45
CA ALA A 334 25.96 1.48 -4.65
C ALA A 334 26.90 1.15 -5.83
N CYS A 335 26.52 0.18 -6.66
CA CYS A 335 27.25 -0.21 -7.87
C CYS A 335 26.27 -0.52 -9.01
N HIS A 336 26.53 0.00 -10.21
CA HIS A 336 25.75 -0.33 -11.40
C HIS A 336 25.94 -1.80 -11.82
N VAL A 337 24.86 -2.47 -12.19
CA VAL A 337 24.84 -3.86 -12.66
C VAL A 337 24.81 -3.87 -14.18
N ALA A 338 25.95 -4.13 -14.81
CA ALA A 338 26.11 -4.02 -16.26
C ALA A 338 25.18 -4.95 -17.08
N GLY A 339 24.78 -6.10 -16.52
CA GLY A 339 23.88 -7.04 -17.18
C GLY A 339 22.38 -6.75 -16.99
N GLY A 340 22.02 -5.57 -16.46
CA GLY A 340 20.64 -5.14 -16.28
C GLY A 340 19.84 -6.03 -15.31
N LEU A 341 18.52 -6.07 -15.51
CA LEU A 341 17.59 -6.79 -14.63
C LEU A 341 17.88 -8.29 -14.56
N LYS A 342 18.15 -8.94 -15.70
CA LYS A 342 18.41 -10.39 -15.75
C LYS A 342 19.60 -10.78 -14.89
N GLU A 343 20.71 -10.06 -15.02
CA GLU A 343 21.91 -10.33 -14.21
C GLU A 343 21.70 -9.98 -12.74
N ALA A 344 20.98 -8.90 -12.44
CA ALA A 344 20.66 -8.54 -11.06
C ALA A 344 19.88 -9.65 -10.35
N LEU A 345 18.83 -10.17 -10.98
CA LEU A 345 18.03 -11.27 -10.41
C LEU A 345 18.83 -12.57 -10.32
N ARG A 346 19.67 -12.86 -11.31
CA ARG A 346 20.58 -14.02 -11.30
C ARG A 346 21.51 -13.98 -10.08
N LEU A 347 22.08 -12.80 -9.79
CA LEU A 347 22.95 -12.57 -8.65
C LEU A 347 22.20 -12.57 -7.31
N ALA A 348 21.02 -11.96 -7.26
CA ALA A 348 20.19 -11.87 -6.05
C ALA A 348 19.65 -13.23 -5.61
N LEU A 349 19.23 -14.07 -6.57
CA LEU A 349 18.66 -15.40 -6.30
C LEU A 349 19.70 -16.53 -6.33
N GLY A 350 20.90 -16.27 -6.86
CA GLY A 350 21.91 -17.32 -7.05
C GLY A 350 21.54 -18.39 -8.07
N SER A 351 20.54 -18.12 -8.94
CA SER A 351 20.03 -19.06 -9.95
C SER A 351 20.45 -18.65 -11.35
N SER A 352 20.88 -19.61 -12.18
CA SER A 352 21.19 -19.42 -13.60
C SER A 352 20.04 -19.74 -14.55
N SER A 353 18.89 -20.23 -14.05
CA SER A 353 17.78 -20.79 -14.84
C SER A 353 16.51 -19.94 -14.77
N LEU A 354 16.64 -18.62 -14.68
CA LEU A 354 15.49 -17.73 -14.58
C LEU A 354 14.63 -17.75 -15.85
N GLN A 355 13.32 -17.87 -15.66
CA GLN A 355 12.29 -17.76 -16.68
C GLN A 355 11.56 -16.42 -16.57
N PHE A 356 11.35 -15.78 -17.73
CA PHE A 356 10.63 -14.50 -17.83
C PHE A 356 9.41 -14.67 -18.73
N ILE A 357 8.23 -14.62 -18.11
CA ILE A 357 6.94 -14.57 -18.80
C ILE A 357 6.64 -13.11 -19.08
N LEU A 358 6.24 -12.80 -20.32
CA LEU A 358 6.03 -11.43 -20.76
C LEU A 358 4.56 -11.05 -20.64
N CYS A 359 4.30 -9.85 -20.12
CA CYS A 359 2.99 -9.20 -20.16
C CYS A 359 2.46 -9.13 -21.61
N GLY A 360 1.22 -9.54 -21.83
CA GLY A 360 0.59 -9.68 -23.14
C GLY A 360 1.09 -10.86 -23.98
N GLY A 361 1.93 -11.73 -23.41
CA GLY A 361 2.48 -12.91 -24.06
C GLY A 361 3.25 -12.59 -25.34
N SER A 362 2.91 -13.27 -26.44
CA SER A 362 3.51 -13.06 -27.76
C SER A 362 2.83 -11.98 -28.60
N ASN A 363 1.79 -11.31 -28.09
CA ASN A 363 1.00 -10.32 -28.82
C ASN A 363 1.36 -8.88 -28.40
N PRO A 364 2.11 -8.12 -29.24
CA PRO A 364 2.55 -6.77 -28.87
C PRO A 364 1.39 -5.79 -28.62
N GLY A 365 0.27 -5.94 -29.33
CA GLY A 365 -0.89 -5.07 -29.12
C GLY A 365 -1.59 -5.33 -27.78
N ALA A 366 -1.61 -6.59 -27.33
CA ALA A 366 -2.13 -6.95 -26.02
C ALA A 366 -1.20 -6.48 -24.90
N ALA A 367 0.12 -6.50 -25.10
CA ALA A 367 1.08 -6.05 -24.09
C ALA A 367 0.85 -4.61 -23.65
N GLU A 368 0.54 -3.69 -24.57
CA GLU A 368 0.26 -2.29 -24.25
C GLU A 368 -1.05 -2.12 -23.45
N VAL A 369 -2.11 -2.79 -23.88
CA VAL A 369 -3.43 -2.74 -23.23
C VAL A 369 -3.40 -3.38 -21.85
N GLU A 370 -2.88 -4.59 -21.74
CA GLU A 370 -2.87 -5.35 -20.49
C GLU A 370 -1.89 -4.76 -19.47
N ARG A 371 -0.82 -4.07 -19.93
CA ARG A 371 0.01 -3.27 -19.03
C ARG A 371 -0.77 -2.09 -18.44
N THR A 372 -1.62 -1.43 -19.21
CA THR A 372 -2.51 -0.37 -18.71
C THR A 372 -3.50 -0.92 -17.68
N ASN A 373 -3.86 -2.20 -17.78
CA ASN A 373 -4.66 -2.93 -16.80
C ASN A 373 -3.82 -3.56 -15.67
N ASN A 374 -2.54 -3.20 -15.52
CA ASN A 374 -1.61 -3.72 -14.51
C ASN A 374 -1.52 -5.25 -14.46
N ALA A 375 -1.48 -5.91 -15.62
CA ALA A 375 -1.45 -7.38 -15.70
C ALA A 375 -0.27 -8.05 -14.98
N THR A 376 0.82 -7.32 -14.80
CA THR A 376 2.00 -7.73 -14.03
C THR A 376 1.77 -7.72 -12.52
N SER A 377 0.82 -6.95 -11.99
CA SER A 377 0.56 -6.78 -10.55
C SER A 377 -0.28 -7.94 -9.99
N THR A 378 0.24 -9.16 -10.12
CA THR A 378 -0.38 -10.40 -9.65
C THR A 378 -0.03 -10.69 -8.19
N LEU A 379 -0.95 -11.30 -7.44
CA LEU A 379 -0.68 -11.74 -6.07
C LEU A 379 -0.27 -13.22 -6.08
N CYS A 380 0.98 -13.53 -5.74
CA CYS A 380 1.39 -14.92 -5.55
C CYS A 380 0.85 -15.46 -4.21
N LEU A 381 0.12 -16.57 -4.28
CA LEU A 381 -0.53 -17.23 -3.14
C LEU A 381 0.37 -18.32 -2.56
N GLU A 382 1.03 -19.07 -3.43
CA GLU A 382 2.12 -19.99 -3.15
C GLU A 382 2.93 -20.19 -4.44
N PRO A 383 4.16 -20.74 -4.41
CA PRO A 383 5.00 -20.82 -5.60
C PRO A 383 4.30 -21.56 -6.75
N GLY A 384 4.19 -20.89 -7.90
CA GLY A 384 3.49 -21.43 -9.07
C GLY A 384 1.96 -21.25 -9.05
N LYS A 385 1.39 -20.58 -8.04
CA LYS A 385 -0.05 -20.29 -7.94
C LYS A 385 -0.31 -18.81 -7.67
N VAL A 386 -0.99 -18.13 -8.58
CA VAL A 386 -1.19 -16.66 -8.51
C VAL A 386 -2.64 -16.25 -8.70
N CYS A 387 -3.05 -15.20 -8.00
CA CYS A 387 -4.30 -14.51 -8.24
C CYS A 387 -4.08 -13.39 -9.27
N VAL A 388 -4.94 -13.36 -10.28
CA VAL A 388 -4.83 -12.48 -11.46
C VAL A 388 -6.12 -11.73 -11.71
N TYR A 389 -6.02 -10.59 -12.39
CA TYR A 389 -7.18 -9.89 -12.92
C TYR A 389 -7.70 -10.63 -14.17
N GLU A 390 -8.98 -11.00 -14.19
CA GLU A 390 -9.54 -11.92 -15.19
C GLU A 390 -9.51 -11.38 -16.63
N GLU A 391 -9.53 -10.06 -16.79
CA GLU A 391 -9.61 -9.35 -18.08
C GLU A 391 -8.28 -9.32 -18.85
N ASN A 392 -7.17 -9.70 -18.22
CA ASN A 392 -5.83 -9.76 -18.84
C ASN A 392 -5.60 -11.09 -19.57
N ALA A 393 -6.39 -11.35 -20.60
CA ALA A 393 -6.51 -12.65 -21.24
C ALA A 393 -5.20 -13.21 -21.82
N GLU A 394 -4.39 -12.41 -22.50
CA GLU A 394 -3.15 -12.88 -23.13
C GLU A 394 -2.04 -13.12 -22.10
N THR A 395 -1.95 -12.28 -21.06
CA THR A 395 -1.05 -12.50 -19.92
C THR A 395 -1.43 -13.76 -19.15
N ASN A 396 -2.72 -13.94 -18.84
CA ASN A 396 -3.23 -15.12 -18.15
C ASN A 396 -2.91 -16.40 -18.94
N LYS A 397 -3.17 -16.40 -20.24
CA LYS A 397 -2.80 -17.52 -21.12
C LYS A 397 -1.29 -17.80 -21.13
N ALA A 398 -0.45 -16.76 -21.12
CA ALA A 398 1.00 -16.92 -21.08
C ALA A 398 1.48 -17.54 -19.75
N LEU A 399 0.85 -17.16 -18.63
CA LEU A 399 1.11 -17.77 -17.32
C LEU A 399 0.69 -19.24 -17.28
N GLU A 400 -0.51 -19.59 -17.77
CA GLU A 400 -0.99 -20.98 -17.83
C GLU A 400 -0.08 -21.85 -18.71
N GLN A 401 0.37 -21.33 -19.85
CA GLN A 401 1.31 -22.03 -20.74
C GLN A 401 2.68 -22.28 -20.09
N ALA A 402 3.07 -21.44 -19.13
CA ALA A 402 4.26 -21.61 -18.32
C ALA A 402 4.05 -22.55 -17.12
N GLY A 403 2.85 -23.11 -16.94
CA GLY A 403 2.53 -24.03 -15.86
C GLY A 403 2.16 -23.36 -14.54
N ILE A 404 1.78 -22.08 -14.57
CA ILE A 404 1.33 -21.35 -13.39
C ILE A 404 -0.18 -21.55 -13.21
N ASP A 405 -0.59 -21.96 -12.01
CA ASP A 405 -1.99 -22.10 -11.61
C ASP A 405 -2.60 -20.72 -11.32
N LEU A 406 -3.72 -20.40 -11.97
CA LEU A 406 -4.35 -19.09 -11.85
C LEU A 406 -5.65 -19.13 -11.04
N ILE A 407 -5.84 -18.12 -10.19
CA ILE A 407 -7.15 -17.75 -9.63
C ILE A 407 -7.58 -16.40 -10.20
N PRO A 408 -8.39 -16.39 -11.28
CA PRO A 408 -8.92 -15.16 -11.84
C PRO A 408 -9.98 -14.54 -10.92
N ILE A 409 -9.94 -13.22 -10.78
CA ILE A 409 -10.93 -12.42 -10.06
C ILE A 409 -11.31 -11.17 -10.86
N SER A 410 -12.53 -10.67 -10.62
CA SER A 410 -12.95 -9.35 -11.08
C SER A 410 -12.62 -8.30 -10.02
N ILE A 411 -11.82 -7.29 -10.39
CA ILE A 411 -11.43 -6.15 -9.54
C ILE A 411 -11.55 -4.81 -10.28
N PHE A 412 -12.36 -4.78 -11.33
CA PHE A 412 -12.48 -3.63 -12.23
C PHE A 412 -12.84 -2.35 -11.47
N GLU A 413 -13.86 -2.40 -10.61
CA GLU A 413 -14.30 -1.23 -9.87
C GLU A 413 -13.36 -0.87 -8.74
N LEU A 414 -12.64 -1.82 -8.13
CA LEU A 414 -11.64 -1.53 -7.11
C LEU A 414 -10.41 -0.83 -7.68
N THR A 415 -9.90 -1.30 -8.81
CA THR A 415 -8.66 -0.78 -9.39
C THR A 415 -8.89 0.33 -10.39
N ASN A 416 -9.91 0.21 -11.25
CA ASN A 416 -10.19 1.13 -12.35
C ASN A 416 -8.92 1.49 -13.16
N GLY A 417 -8.05 0.49 -13.40
CA GLY A 417 -6.78 0.67 -14.11
C GLY A 417 -5.59 1.12 -13.24
N PHE A 418 -5.75 1.21 -11.92
CA PHE A 418 -4.67 1.53 -10.98
C PHE A 418 -4.40 0.34 -10.06
N GLY A 419 -3.41 -0.48 -10.43
CA GLY A 419 -2.98 -1.67 -9.68
C GLY A 419 -3.70 -2.96 -10.06
N GLY A 420 -3.24 -4.07 -9.48
CA GLY A 420 -3.80 -5.42 -9.63
C GLY A 420 -4.08 -6.09 -8.28
N PRO A 421 -4.32 -7.42 -8.25
CA PRO A 421 -4.59 -8.14 -7.01
C PRO A 421 -3.55 -7.95 -5.90
N ASN A 422 -2.29 -7.70 -6.22
CA ASN A 422 -1.23 -7.47 -5.23
C ASN A 422 -1.39 -6.15 -4.47
N CYS A 423 -1.96 -5.13 -5.12
CA CYS A 423 -2.13 -3.79 -4.53
C CYS A 423 -3.23 -3.76 -3.46
N LEU A 424 -4.16 -4.72 -3.50
CA LEU A 424 -5.34 -4.77 -2.64
C LEU A 424 -5.05 -5.36 -1.25
N CYS A 425 -3.84 -5.88 -1.01
CA CYS A 425 -3.45 -6.44 0.28
C CYS A 425 -2.03 -6.05 0.69
N LEU A 426 -1.82 -6.05 2.00
CA LEU A 426 -0.51 -6.05 2.63
C LEU A 426 -0.23 -7.44 3.22
N PRO A 427 0.67 -8.25 2.62
CA PRO A 427 1.16 -9.48 3.22
C PRO A 427 1.81 -9.19 4.57
N LEU A 428 1.37 -9.92 5.59
CA LEU A 428 1.94 -9.87 6.94
C LEU A 428 2.77 -11.12 7.23
N VAL A 429 2.36 -12.28 6.72
CA VAL A 429 3.07 -13.55 6.93
C VAL A 429 3.05 -14.39 5.65
N ARG A 430 4.22 -14.83 5.21
CA ARG A 430 4.45 -15.86 4.19
C ARG A 430 5.35 -16.95 4.77
N THR A 431 5.30 -18.16 4.22
CA THR A 431 6.36 -19.14 4.52
C THR A 431 7.68 -18.70 3.88
N SER A 432 8.81 -18.99 4.54
CA SER A 432 10.15 -18.70 4.00
C SER A 432 10.44 -19.40 2.68
#